data_AF-A0A1Q8LZP2-F1
#
_entry.id   AF-A0A1Q8LZP2-F1
#
_cell.length_a   1.000
_cell.length_b   1.000
_cell.length_c   1.000
_cell.angle_alpha   90.00
_cell.angle_beta   90.00
_cell.angle_gamma   90.00
#
_symmetry.space_group_name_H-M   'P 1'
#
loop_
_entity.id
_entity.type
_entity.pdbx_description
1 polymer ?
#
loop_
_entity_poly.entity_id
_entity_poly.type
_entity_poly.pdbx_seq_one_letter_code
_entity_poly.pdbx_strand_id
1 'polypeptide(L)'
;MTGAVDPEDVLPDGVEYAELGGTPVRKGTVAAFVATARSLEALPAGDPAEAGLAAHLRDLLPGLRAVGVLEVFAPRSARLRAALGVS
;
A
#
# COMPACT_ATOMS: atom_id res chain seq x y z
N MET A 1 -21.73 0.00 6.94
CA MET A 1 -22.29 0.71 5.77
C MET A 1 -22.92 -0.35 4.87
N THR A 2 -24.22 -0.26 4.59
CA THR A 2 -24.94 -1.20 3.70
C THR A 2 -25.32 -0.45 2.43
N GLY A 3 -24.35 -0.27 1.53
CA GLY A 3 -24.48 0.48 0.28
C GLY A 3 -23.15 0.51 -0.46
N ALA A 4 -23.17 0.90 -1.74
CA ALA A 4 -21.94 1.25 -2.45
C ALA A 4 -21.26 2.43 -1.73
N VAL A 5 -19.93 2.45 -1.76
CA VAL A 5 -19.11 3.52 -1.16
C VAL A 5 -18.39 4.19 -2.32
N ASP A 6 -18.60 5.49 -2.49
CA ASP A 6 -17.91 6.27 -3.50
C ASP A 6 -16.51 6.70 -2.97
N PRO A 7 -15.55 7.01 -3.84
CA PRO A 7 -14.20 7.40 -3.41
C PRO A 7 -14.19 8.56 -2.40
N GLU A 8 -15.04 9.57 -2.62
CA GLU A 8 -15.19 10.74 -1.76
C GLU A 8 -15.80 10.43 -0.38
N ASP A 9 -16.51 9.32 -0.22
CA ASP A 9 -17.01 8.86 1.08
C ASP A 9 -15.87 8.34 1.97
N VAL A 10 -14.81 7.80 1.35
CA VAL A 10 -13.61 7.34 2.06
C VAL A 10 -12.67 8.50 2.35
N LEU A 11 -12.43 9.35 1.36
CA LEU A 11 -11.59 10.52 1.49
C LEU A 11 -12.16 11.68 0.66
N PRO A 12 -12.79 12.67 1.31
CA PRO A 12 -13.45 13.77 0.61
C PRO A 12 -12.53 14.55 -0.33
N ASP A 13 -13.12 15.20 -1.32
CA ASP A 13 -12.39 16.07 -2.22
C ASP A 13 -11.74 17.25 -1.49
N GLY A 14 -10.53 17.60 -1.94
CA GLY A 14 -9.69 18.62 -1.29
C GLY A 14 -9.02 18.15 0.02
N VAL A 15 -9.26 16.92 0.47
CA VAL A 15 -8.63 16.35 1.67
C VAL A 15 -7.51 15.39 1.29
N GLU A 16 -6.32 15.63 1.85
CA GLU A 16 -5.11 14.84 1.56
C GLU A 16 -4.89 13.67 2.55
N TYR A 17 -5.56 13.66 3.70
CA TYR A 17 -5.42 12.63 4.73
C TYR A 17 -6.76 12.30 5.39
N ALA A 18 -6.99 11.03 5.72
CA ALA A 18 -8.07 10.59 6.59
C ALA A 18 -7.51 9.79 7.76
N GLU A 19 -8.19 9.86 8.91
CA GLU A 19 -7.98 8.97 10.03
C GLU A 19 -8.87 7.72 9.86
N LEU A 20 -8.25 6.58 9.58
CA LEU A 20 -8.92 5.30 9.40
C LEU A 20 -8.48 4.35 10.52
N GLY A 21 -9.40 3.98 11.42
CA GLY A 21 -9.06 3.12 12.56
C GLY A 21 -7.95 3.70 13.46
N GLY A 22 -7.85 5.03 13.57
CA GLY A 22 -6.81 5.73 14.32
C GLY A 22 -5.42 5.74 13.63
N THR A 23 -5.38 5.40 12.34
CA THR A 23 -4.19 5.51 11.51
C THR A 23 -4.38 6.64 10.49
N PRO A 24 -3.49 7.64 10.44
CA PRO A 24 -3.51 8.64 9.38
C PRO A 24 -3.10 8.00 8.05
N VAL A 25 -3.97 8.09 7.04
CA VAL A 25 -3.76 7.55 5.70
C VAL A 25 -3.78 8.69 4.69
N ARG A 26 -2.76 8.74 3.82
CA ARG A 26 -2.63 9.78 2.79
C ARG A 26 -3.38 9.41 1.52
N LYS A 27 -3.97 10.41 0.85
CA LYS A 27 -4.48 10.28 -0.52
C LYS A 27 -3.35 9.76 -1.40
N GLY A 28 -3.58 8.61 -2.03
CA GLY A 28 -2.60 7.95 -2.88
C GLY A 28 -1.72 6.90 -2.20
N THR A 29 -1.87 6.57 -0.92
CA THR A 29 -1.12 5.46 -0.27
C THR A 29 -1.23 4.15 -1.06
N VAL A 30 -2.43 3.80 -1.54
CA VAL A 30 -2.65 2.59 -2.35
C VAL A 30 -1.92 2.67 -3.70
N ALA A 31 -2.00 3.81 -4.38
CA ALA A 31 -1.34 4.02 -5.67
C ALA A 31 0.19 3.99 -5.54
N ALA A 32 0.74 4.64 -4.49
CA ALA A 32 2.16 4.62 -4.16
C ALA A 32 2.65 3.20 -3.92
N PHE A 33 1.92 2.40 -3.14
CA PHE A 33 2.28 1.01 -2.90
C PHE A 33 2.35 0.20 -4.20
N VAL A 34 1.33 0.32 -5.06
CA VAL A 34 1.33 -0.39 -6.36
C VAL A 34 2.51 0.05 -7.22
N ALA A 35 2.79 1.35 -7.30
CA ALA A 35 3.91 1.87 -8.08
C ALA A 35 5.26 1.36 -7.56
N THR A 36 5.50 1.43 -6.25
CA THR A 36 6.73 0.93 -5.62
C THR A 36 6.89 -0.57 -5.78
N ALA A 37 5.80 -1.34 -5.65
CA ALA A 37 5.81 -2.78 -5.86
C ALA A 37 6.20 -3.13 -7.30
N ARG A 38 5.66 -2.40 -8.29
CA ARG A 38 6.05 -2.59 -9.70
C ARG A 38 7.52 -2.23 -9.95
N SER A 39 8.02 -1.17 -9.31
CA SER A 39 9.44 -0.83 -9.39
C SER A 39 10.33 -1.93 -8.81
N LEU A 40 9.95 -2.52 -7.67
CA LEU A 40 10.66 -3.63 -7.05
C LEU A 40 10.74 -4.87 -7.96
N GLU A 41 9.65 -5.20 -8.65
CA GLU A 41 9.60 -6.32 -9.60
C GLU A 41 10.41 -6.05 -10.88
N ALA A 42 10.54 -4.78 -11.28
CA ALA A 42 11.32 -4.39 -12.44
C ALA A 42 12.83 -4.32 -12.17
N LEU A 43 13.26 -4.31 -10.91
CA LEU A 43 14.68 -4.28 -10.57
C LEU A 43 15.39 -5.59 -10.93
N PRO A 44 16.63 -5.52 -11.45
CA PRO A 44 17.51 -6.67 -11.54
C PRO A 44 17.75 -7.32 -10.17
N ALA A 45 17.99 -8.62 -10.16
CA ALA A 45 18.37 -9.32 -8.93
C ALA A 45 19.70 -8.76 -8.39
N GLY A 46 19.73 -8.44 -7.09
CA GLY A 46 20.90 -7.87 -6.42
C GLY A 46 21.06 -6.36 -6.59
N ASP A 47 20.09 -5.67 -7.18
CA ASP A 47 20.12 -4.22 -7.28
C ASP A 47 20.09 -3.56 -5.89
N PRO A 48 21.00 -2.60 -5.59
CA PRO A 48 21.08 -1.97 -4.28
C PRO A 48 19.83 -1.17 -3.89
N ALA A 49 18.97 -0.78 -4.84
CA ALA A 49 17.72 -0.08 -4.55
C ALA A 49 16.66 -0.99 -3.93
N GLU A 50 16.79 -2.31 -4.02
CA GLU A 50 15.82 -3.29 -3.51
C GLU A 50 15.50 -3.06 -2.02
N ALA A 51 16.52 -2.83 -1.19
CA ALA A 51 16.34 -2.60 0.25
C ALA A 51 15.53 -1.34 0.55
N GLY A 52 15.75 -0.26 -0.22
CA GLY A 52 15.02 1.00 -0.07
C GLY A 52 13.57 0.87 -0.48
N LEU A 53 13.29 0.20 -1.60
CA LEU A 53 11.92 -0.07 -2.04
C LEU A 53 11.18 -0.99 -1.06
N ALA A 54 11.85 -2.02 -0.54
CA ALA A 54 11.28 -2.91 0.47
C ALA A 54 10.95 -2.16 1.78
N ALA A 55 11.83 -1.25 2.21
CA ALA A 55 11.55 -0.39 3.37
C ALA A 55 10.33 0.50 3.12
N HIS A 56 10.29 1.19 1.98
CA HIS A 56 9.16 2.05 1.64
C HIS A 56 7.83 1.28 1.54
N LEU A 57 7.84 0.08 0.96
CA LEU A 57 6.67 -0.80 0.91
C LEU A 57 6.17 -1.18 2.32
N ARG A 58 7.09 -1.46 3.25
CA ARG A 58 6.76 -1.75 4.65
C ARG A 58 6.19 -0.53 5.37
N ASP A 59 6.68 0.67 5.08
CA ASP A 59 6.17 1.92 5.67
C ASP A 59 4.73 2.23 5.22
N LEU A 60 4.32 1.75 4.04
CA LEU A 60 2.95 1.90 3.53
C LEU A 60 1.99 0.84 4.10
N LEU A 61 2.48 -0.25 4.69
CA LEU A 61 1.64 -1.35 5.18
C LEU A 61 0.59 -0.94 6.23
N PRO A 62 0.90 -0.09 7.23
CA PRO A 62 -0.11 0.36 8.20
C PRO A 62 -1.31 1.02 7.51
N GLY A 63 -1.06 1.90 6.54
CA GLY A 63 -2.12 2.55 5.78
C GLY A 63 -2.94 1.59 4.92
N LEU A 64 -2.28 0.61 4.28
CA LEU A 64 -3.01 -0.42 3.53
C LEU A 64 -3.89 -1.31 4.41
N ARG A 65 -3.42 -1.62 5.62
CA ARG A 65 -4.19 -2.37 6.61
C ARG A 65 -5.38 -1.56 7.09
N ALA A 66 -5.18 -0.28 7.39
CA ALA A 66 -6.26 0.62 7.82
C ALA A 66 -7.35 0.80 6.75
N VAL A 67 -6.98 0.81 5.46
CA VAL A 67 -7.93 0.85 4.34
C VAL A 67 -8.62 -0.51 4.10
N GLY A 68 -8.07 -1.61 4.62
CA GLY A 68 -8.60 -2.97 4.40
C GLY A 68 -8.18 -3.59 3.05
N VAL A 69 -7.19 -3.02 2.34
CA VAL A 69 -6.73 -3.56 1.05
C VAL A 69 -6.30 -5.02 1.18
N LEU A 70 -5.59 -5.34 2.28
CA LEU A 70 -5.06 -6.67 2.53
C LEU A 70 -6.10 -7.68 3.05
N GLU A 71 -7.34 -7.24 3.29
CA GLU A 71 -8.48 -8.11 3.62
C GLU A 71 -9.16 -8.62 2.35
N VAL A 72 -9.03 -7.90 1.24
CA VAL A 72 -9.64 -8.22 -0.06
C VAL A 72 -8.60 -8.76 -1.06
N PHE A 73 -7.39 -8.21 -1.04
CA PHE A 73 -6.33 -8.54 -1.98
C PHE A 73 -5.06 -9.01 -1.28
N ALA A 74 -4.33 -9.95 -1.89
CA ALA A 74 -3.04 -10.41 -1.39
C ALA A 74 -1.92 -10.22 -2.44
N PRO A 75 -0.68 -9.88 -2.03
CA PRO A 75 0.47 -9.86 -2.91
C PRO A 75 0.69 -11.22 -3.60
N ARG A 76 0.69 -11.24 -4.93
CA ARG A 76 0.87 -12.48 -5.70
C ARG A 76 2.33 -12.91 -5.85
N SER A 77 3.22 -11.94 -6.03
CA SER A 77 4.66 -12.21 -6.23
C SER A 77 5.32 -12.69 -4.94
N ALA A 78 6.18 -13.72 -5.05
CA ALA A 78 7.01 -14.18 -3.94
C ALA A 78 8.05 -13.11 -3.54
N ARG A 79 8.59 -12.36 -4.51
CA ARG A 79 9.55 -11.27 -4.28
C ARG A 79 8.90 -10.14 -3.48
N LEU A 80 7.70 -9.72 -3.87
CA LEU A 80 6.92 -8.75 -3.10
C LEU A 80 6.57 -9.26 -1.70
N ARG A 81 6.12 -10.51 -1.56
CA ARG A 81 5.83 -11.12 -0.25
C ARG A 81 7.05 -11.11 0.68
N ALA A 82 8.21 -11.50 0.16
CA ALA A 82 9.48 -11.44 0.87
C ALA A 82 9.84 -10.00 1.29
N ALA A 83 9.69 -9.02 0.41
CA ALA A 83 9.97 -7.62 0.71
C ALA A 83 9.07 -7.04 1.82
N LEU A 84 7.83 -7.52 1.91
CA LEU A 84 6.87 -7.15 2.96
C LEU A 84 7.08 -7.90 4.28
N GLY A 85 7.94 -8.92 4.30
CA GLY A 85 8.15 -9.79 5.46
C GLY A 85 6.95 -10.70 5.77
N VAL A 86 6.16 -11.06 4.76
CA VAL A 86 5.06 -12.01 4.87
C VAL A 86 5.40 -13.25 4.02
N SER A 87 5.56 -14.40 4.66
CA SER A 87 5.80 -15.69 4.01
C SER A 87 4.51 -16.32 3.49
#